data_AF-S4NL62-F1
#
_entry.id   AF-S4NL62-F1
#
_cell.length_a   1.000
_cell.length_b   1.000
_cell.length_c   1.000
_cell.angle_alpha   90.00
_cell.angle_beta   90.00
_cell.angle_gamma   90.00
#
_symmetry.space_group_name_H-M   'P 1'
#
loop_
_entity.id
_entity.type
_entity.pdbx_description
1 polymer ?
#
loop_
_entity_poly.entity_id
_entity_poly.type
_entity_poly.pdbx_seq_one_letter_code
_entity_poly.pdbx_strand_id
1 'polypeptide(L)' 'MIKLVNGKSQLLYQNYTYYRHYVTKSQIRWSCTSNCKAYLKTDVSLVVKKLCGEHSHQPKFMHKTQDGIYVTL' A
#
# COMPACT_ATOMS: atom_id res chain seq x y z
N MET A 1 -2.77 -7.79 -0.34
CA MET A 1 -1.58 -7.23 -1.03
C MET A 1 -1.76 -7.42 -2.53
N ILE A 2 -1.15 -6.56 -3.33
CA ILE A 2 -1.15 -6.63 -4.79
C ILE A 2 0.28 -6.81 -5.31
N LYS A 3 0.42 -7.46 -6.46
CA LYS A 3 1.67 -7.52 -7.21
C LYS A 3 1.59 -6.53 -8.37
N LEU A 4 2.63 -5.72 -8.52
CA LEU A 4 2.82 -4.84 -9.66
C LEU A 4 3.59 -5.54 -10.77
N VAL A 5 3.48 -5.04 -12.00
CA VAL A 5 4.22 -5.56 -13.18
C VAL A 5 5.74 -5.57 -12.95
N ASN A 6 6.27 -4.59 -12.22
CA ASN A 6 7.69 -4.50 -11.88
C ASN A 6 8.14 -5.50 -10.79
N GLY A 7 7.31 -6.48 -10.43
CA GLY A 7 7.58 -7.50 -9.43
C GLY A 7 7.43 -7.04 -7.97
N LYS A 8 7.24 -5.74 -7.71
CA LYS A 8 7.07 -5.24 -6.34
C LYS A 8 5.70 -5.60 -5.79
N SER A 9 5.67 -5.93 -4.49
CA SER A 9 4.43 -6.14 -3.75
C SER A 9 4.08 -4.91 -2.92
N GLN A 10 2.82 -4.49 -3.00
CA GLN A 10 2.30 -3.33 -2.28
C GLN A 10 1.01 -3.69 -1.56
N LEU A 11 0.66 -2.93 -0.54
CA LEU A 11 -0.66 -2.98 0.05
C LEU A 11 -1.56 -1.98 -0.69
N LEU A 12 -2.68 -2.43 -1.23
CA LEU A 12 -3.73 -1.58 -1.77
C LEU A 12 -4.83 -1.46 -0.72
N TYR A 13 -5.13 -0.24 -0.29
CA TYR A 13 -6.17 0.04 0.70
C TYR A 13 -6.79 1.40 0.41
N GLN A 14 -8.13 1.45 0.30
CA GLN A 14 -8.88 2.66 -0.05
C GLN A 14 -8.33 3.38 -1.31
N ASN A 15 -8.02 2.62 -2.36
CA ASN A 15 -7.44 3.10 -3.63
C ASN A 15 -6.04 3.75 -3.53
N TYR A 16 -5.39 3.73 -2.37
CA TYR A 16 -4.00 4.12 -2.22
C TYR A 16 -3.11 2.89 -2.12
N THR A 17 -1.89 3.00 -2.65
CA THR A 17 -0.87 1.96 -2.45
C THR A 17 0.21 2.37 -1.48
N TYR A 18 0.68 1.35 -0.77
CA TYR A 18 1.67 1.49 0.29
C TYR A 18 2.77 0.45 0.13
N TYR A 19 4.02 0.86 0.29
CA TYR A 19 5.17 -0.04 0.34
C TYR A 19 5.52 -0.36 1.79
N ARG A 20 6.06 -1.56 2.02
CA ARG A 20 6.49 -1.98 3.35
C ARG A 20 7.72 -1.18 3.76
N HIS A 21 7.58 -0.33 4.77
CA HIS A 21 8.66 0.53 5.24
C HIS A 21 9.53 -0.19 6.28
N TYR A 22 8.90 -0.75 7.33
CA TYR A 22 9.59 -1.60 8.30
C TYR A 22 8.63 -2.59 8.94
N VAL A 23 9.21 -3.63 9.54
CA VAL A 23 8.52 -4.70 10.26
C VAL A 23 9.05 -4.76 11.69
N THR A 24 8.15 -4.89 12.66
CA THR A 24 8.46 -5.25 14.04
C THR A 24 7.85 -6.62 14.36
N LYS A 25 8.09 -7.15 15.57
CA LYS A 25 7.54 -8.46 15.99
C LYS A 25 6.02 -8.58 15.86
N SER A 26 5.29 -7.48 16.01
CA SER A 26 3.82 -7.48 16.07
C SER A 26 3.16 -6.58 15.02
N GLN A 27 3.93 -5.76 14.30
CA GLN A 27 3.37 -4.71 13.46
C GLN A 27 4.20 -4.50 12.20
N ILE A 28 3.52 -4.17 11.11
CA ILE A 28 4.15 -3.72 9.87
C ILE A 28 3.73 -2.28 9.62
N ARG A 29 4.69 -1.40 9.31
CA ARG A 29 4.40 -0.05 8.82
C ARG A 29 4.48 -0.03 7.30
N TRP A 30 3.44 0.47 6.65
CA TRP A 30 3.40 0.68 5.22
C TRP A 30 3.26 2.17 4.91
N SER A 31 4.20 2.73 4.17
CA SER A 31 4.20 4.14 3.78
C SER A 31 3.58 4.29 2.40
N CYS A 32 2.87 5.40 2.15
CA CYS A 32 2.30 5.66 0.83
C CYS A 32 3.40 5.64 -0.25
N THR A 33 3.06 5.17 -1.44
CA THR A 33 4.02 5.04 -2.56
C THR A 33 4.21 6.35 -3.33
N SER A 34 3.31 7.32 -3.15
CA SER A 34 3.46 8.68 -3.64
C SER A 34 4.31 9.51 -2.69
N ASN A 35 4.73 10.69 -3.14
CA ASN A 35 5.45 11.65 -2.30
C ASN A 35 4.50 12.33 -1.30
N CYS A 36 4.10 11.61 -0.25
CA CYS A 36 3.29 12.13 0.85
C CYS A 36 3.65 11.49 2.20
N LYS A 37 3.10 12.04 3.28
CA LYS A 37 3.41 11.61 4.66
C LYS A 37 2.46 10.54 5.21
N ALA A 38 1.45 10.14 4.44
CA ALA A 38 0.46 9.16 4.88
C ALA A 38 1.08 7.75 4.99
N TYR A 39 0.68 7.02 6.03
CA TYR A 39 1.09 5.64 6.25
C TYR A 39 0.01 4.87 7.01
N LEU A 40 0.06 3.55 6.93
CA LEU A 40 -0.79 2.65 7.68
C LEU A 40 0.03 1.65 8.48
N LYS A 41 -0.59 1.10 9.52
CA LYS A 41 -0.02 0.06 10.36
C LYS A 41 -0.94 -1.15 10.32
N THR A 42 -0.38 -2.32 10.00
CA THR A 42 -1.08 -3.60 10.12
C THR A 42 -0.44 -4.46 11.20
N ASP A 43 -1.14 -5.47 11.69
CA ASP A 43 -0.44 -6.60 12.33
C ASP A 43 0.26 -7.49 11.28
N VAL A 44 0.90 -8.56 11.76
CA VAL A 44 1.59 -9.55 10.91
C VAL A 44 0.62 -10.33 10.01
N SER A 45 -0.66 -10.38 10.36
CA SER A 45 -1.74 -10.98 9.56
C SER A 45 -2.40 -9.99 8.58
N LEU A 46 -1.78 -8.82 8.39
CA LEU A 46 -2.23 -7.74 7.49
C LEU A 46 -3.57 -7.10 7.90
N VAL A 47 -4.03 -7.28 9.14
CA VAL A 47 -5.22 -6.57 9.64
C VAL A 47 -4.83 -5.12 9.92
N VAL A 48 -5.54 -4.17 9.32
CA VAL A 48 -5.30 -2.74 9.53
C VAL A 48 -5.61 -2.38 10.98
N LYS A 49 -4.61 -1.85 11.69
CA LYS A 49 -4.74 -1.36 13.06
C LYS A 49 -4.84 0.15 13.13
N LYS A 50 -4.20 0.86 12.21
CA LYS A 50 -4.17 2.33 12.21
C LYS A 50 -3.89 2.91 10.83
N LEU A 51 -4.58 4.02 10.53
CA LEU A 51 -4.26 4.95 9.45
C LEU A 51 -3.66 6.21 10.06
N CYS A 52 -2.62 6.78 9.47
CA CYS A 52 -1.93 7.95 9.99
C CYS A 52 -1.56 8.92 8.87
N GLY A 53 -1.81 10.20 9.12
CA GLY A 53 -1.59 11.27 8.16
C GLY A 53 -2.71 11.33 7.11
N GLU A 54 -2.83 12.49 6.49
CA GLU A 54 -3.73 12.72 5.36
C GLU A 54 -2.94 12.61 4.05
N HIS A 55 -3.61 12.14 3.00
CA HIS A 55 -3.03 12.14 1.66
C HIS A 55 -3.10 13.55 1.09
N SER A 56 -1.94 14.07 0.67
CA SER A 56 -1.83 15.36 -0.02
C SER A 56 -1.94 15.23 -1.54
N HIS A 57 -2.50 14.12 -2.03
CA HIS A 57 -2.66 13.82 -3.45
C HIS A 57 -3.88 12.91 -3.65
N GLN A 58 -4.36 12.88 -4.88
CA GLN A 58 -5.44 11.97 -5.27
C GLN A 58 -4.96 10.51 -5.36
N PRO A 59 -5.85 9.52 -5.18
CA PRO A 59 -5.53 8.12 -5.46
C PRO A 59 -5.05 7.94 -6.90
N LYS A 60 -4.15 6.97 -7.12
CA LYS A 60 -3.72 6.60 -8.47
C LYS A 60 -4.72 5.63 -9.09
N PHE A 61 -5.01 5.80 -10.37
CA PHE A 61 -5.78 4.81 -11.12
C PHE A 61 -4.97 3.53 -11.29
N MET A 62 -5.55 2.41 -10.88
CA MET A 62 -4.95 1.09 -11.05
C MET A 62 -5.81 0.23 -11.95
N HIS A 63 -5.20 -0.29 -13.01
CA HIS A 63 -5.84 -1.27 -13.88
C HIS A 63 -5.41 -2.67 -13.45
N LYS A 64 -6.38 -3.52 -13.11
CA LYS A 64 -6.13 -4.93 -12.77
C LYS A 64 -6.20 -5.76 -14.05
N THR A 65 -5.10 -6.42 -14.39
CA THR A 65 -5.01 -7.39 -15.49
C THR A 65 -5.74 -8.69 -15.13
N GLN A 66 -6.02 -9.53 -16.14
CA GLN A 66 -6.65 -10.84 -15.96
C GLN A 66 -5.83 -11.76 -15.03
N ASP A 67 -4.50 -11.63 -15.05
CA ASP A 67 -3.57 -12.39 -14.18
C ASP A 67 -3.49 -11.86 -12.74
N GLY A 68 -4.29 -10.86 -12.39
CA GLY A 68 -4.30 -10.26 -11.06
C GLY A 68 -3.11 -9.32 -10.77
N ILE A 69 -2.34 -8.97 -11.80
CA ILE A 69 -1.28 -7.96 -11.73
C ILE A 69 -1.89 -6.57 -11.91
N TYR A 70 -1.38 -5.57 -11.17
CA TYR A 70 -1.86 -4.19 -11.25
C TYR A 70 -0.88 -3.30 -12.03
N VAL A 71 -1.43 -2.48 -12.91
CA VAL A 71 -0.74 -1.44 -13.68
C VAL A 71 -1.16 -0.08 -13.13
N THR A 72 -0.19 0.78 -12.83
CA THR A 72 -0.46 2.19 -12.52
C THR A 72 -0.51 2.96 -13.82
N LEU A 73 -1.62 3.64 -14.08
CA LEU A 73 -1.78 4.52 -15.25
C LEU A 73 -1.25 5.93 -14.97
#